data_AF-A0A7J8ZI08-F1
#
_entry.id   AF-A0A7J8ZI08-F1
#
_cell.length_a   1.000
_cell.length_b   1.000
_cell.length_c   1.000
_cell.angle_alpha   90.00
_cell.angle_beta   90.00
_cell.angle_gamma   90.00
#
_symmetry.space_group_name_H-M   'P 1'
#
loop_
_entity.id
_entity.type
_entity.pdbx_description
1 polymer ?
#
loop_
_entity_poly.entity_id
_entity_poly.type
_entity_poly.pdbx_seq_one_letter_code
_entity_poly.pdbx_strand_id
1 'polypeptide(L)'
;VCSRLADLREGRLVHRILIKYGFEFDQIIGGVLIEFYSDCEATVDAKRAYDGVTNPCLNASNSLIRGLISIGRIDDAELIFNTLVEANSI
;
A
#
# COMPACT_ATOMS: atom_id res chain seq x y z
N VAL A 1 14.13 -13.96 -5.34
CA VAL A 1 14.72 -12.98 -4.40
C VAL A 1 15.39 -11.81 -5.13
N CYS A 2 16.35 -12.03 -6.03
CA CYS A 2 17.06 -10.92 -6.70
C CYS A 2 16.18 -10.09 -7.67
N SER A 3 15.26 -10.73 -8.41
CA SER A 3 14.30 -10.03 -9.29
C SER A 3 13.42 -9.05 -8.51
N ARG A 4 12.73 -9.52 -7.47
CA ARG A 4 11.91 -8.67 -6.58
C ARG A 4 12.68 -7.48 -6.00
N LEU A 5 13.96 -7.63 -5.67
CA LEU A 5 14.79 -6.52 -5.18
C LEU A 5 15.09 -5.49 -6.27
N ALA A 6 15.35 -5.94 -7.50
CA ALA A 6 15.50 -5.06 -8.66
C ALA A 6 14.19 -4.34 -8.95
N ASP A 7 13.08 -5.07 -9.03
CA ASP A 7 11.72 -4.55 -9.24
C ASP A 7 11.41 -3.49 -8.18
N LEU A 8 11.64 -3.79 -6.90
CA LEU A 8 11.40 -2.87 -5.78
C LEU A 8 12.21 -1.58 -5.88
N ARG A 9 13.45 -1.65 -6.37
CA ARG A 9 14.28 -0.45 -6.58
C ARG A 9 13.72 0.43 -7.68
N GLU A 10 13.30 -0.14 -8.80
CA GLU A 10 12.67 0.58 -9.90
C GLU A 10 11.28 1.11 -9.51
N GLY A 11 10.48 0.34 -8.77
CA GLY A 11 9.19 0.77 -8.25
C GLY A 11 9.30 1.98 -7.31
N ARG A 12 10.34 2.06 -6.47
CA ARG A 12 10.64 3.27 -5.67
C ARG A 12 11.06 4.48 -6.51
N LEU A 13 11.63 4.29 -7.69
CA LEU A 13 11.90 5.39 -8.62
C LEU A 13 10.59 5.89 -9.23
N VAL A 14 9.74 4.98 -9.70
CA VAL A 14 8.41 5.29 -10.24
C VAL A 14 7.55 6.01 -9.20
N HIS A 15 7.47 5.50 -7.97
CA HIS A 15 6.70 6.14 -6.89
C HIS A 15 7.17 7.58 -6.61
N ARG A 16 8.48 7.84 -6.60
CA ARG A 16 9.01 9.21 -6.45
C ARG A 16 8.60 10.13 -7.61
N ILE A 17 8.57 9.61 -8.83
CA ILE A 17 8.11 10.37 -9.99
C ILE A 17 6.61 10.70 -9.83
N LEU A 18 5.81 9.73 -9.40
CA LEU A 18 4.36 9.91 -9.20
C LEU A 18 4.08 11.00 -8.15
N ILE A 19 4.79 10.97 -7.01
CA ILE A 19 4.72 12.03 -5.99
C ILE A 19 5.05 13.41 -6.59
N LYS A 20 6.10 13.50 -7.40
CA LYS A 20 6.51 14.77 -8.03
C LYS A 20 5.41 15.36 -8.92
N TYR A 21 4.52 14.53 -9.47
CA TYR A 21 3.42 14.96 -10.33
C TYR A 21 2.05 14.98 -9.62
N GLY A 22 1.99 14.74 -8.31
CA GLY A 22 0.75 14.82 -7.53
C GLY A 22 -0.14 13.57 -7.59
N PHE A 23 0.39 12.43 -8.04
CA PHE A 23 -0.36 11.17 -8.19
C PHE A 23 -0.37 10.30 -6.93
N GLU A 24 0.27 10.72 -5.85
CA GLU A 24 0.29 10.00 -4.57
C GLU A 24 -1.09 9.87 -3.92
N PHE A 25 -2.03 10.76 -4.27
CA PHE A 25 -3.40 10.75 -3.79
C PHE A 25 -4.36 9.96 -4.68
N ASP A 26 -3.93 9.62 -5.90
CA ASP A 26 -4.77 8.94 -6.89
C ASP A 26 -5.09 7.51 -6.46
N GLN A 27 -6.38 7.18 -6.46
CA GLN A 27 -6.88 5.89 -5.99
C GLN A 27 -6.33 4.71 -6.80
N ILE A 28 -6.27 4.85 -8.13
CA ILE A 28 -5.89 3.77 -9.04
C ILE A 28 -4.39 3.54 -8.94
N ILE A 29 -3.60 4.62 -9.08
CA ILE A 29 -2.14 4.56 -9.03
C ILE A 29 -1.68 4.12 -7.65
N GLY A 30 -2.28 4.67 -6.61
CA GLY A 30 -2.05 4.29 -5.23
C GLY A 30 -2.31 2.82 -4.97
N GLY A 31 -3.46 2.30 -5.42
CA GLY A 31 -3.80 0.88 -5.32
C GLY A 31 -2.73 -0.03 -5.94
N VAL A 32 -2.28 0.29 -7.16
CA VAL A 32 -1.22 -0.45 -7.86
C VAL A 32 0.11 -0.40 -7.09
N LEU A 33 0.48 0.75 -6.53
CA LEU A 33 1.70 0.87 -5.72
C LEU A 33 1.63 0.04 -4.42
N ILE A 34 0.48 0.04 -3.75
CA ILE A 34 0.27 -0.72 -2.51
C ILE A 34 0.39 -2.23 -2.79
N GLU A 35 -0.27 -2.72 -3.85
CA GLU A 35 -0.16 -4.12 -4.29
C GLU A 35 1.29 -4.48 -4.65
N PHE A 36 1.94 -3.65 -5.45
CA PHE A 36 3.33 -3.84 -5.85
C PHE A 36 4.27 -3.95 -4.64
N TYR A 37 4.16 -3.05 -3.67
CA TYR A 37 4.99 -3.09 -2.47
C TYR A 37 4.65 -4.29 -1.58
N SER A 38 3.37 -4.69 -1.50
CA SER A 38 2.93 -5.87 -0.76
C SER A 38 3.50 -7.16 -1.36
N ASP A 39 3.49 -7.30 -2.69
CA ASP A 39 4.06 -8.44 -3.41
C ASP A 39 5.59 -8.54 -3.31
N CYS A 40 6.24 -7.39 -3.12
CA CYS A 40 7.67 -7.29 -2.84
C CYS A 40 8.01 -7.47 -1.34
N GLU A 41 7.03 -7.78 -0.48
CA GLU A 41 7.18 -7.89 0.98
C GLU A 41 7.73 -6.59 1.61
N ALA A 42 7.57 -5.46 0.94
CA ALA A 42 7.99 -4.14 1.37
C ALA A 42 6.85 -3.43 2.12
N THR A 43 6.32 -4.06 3.17
CA THR A 43 5.13 -3.61 3.92
C THR A 43 5.22 -2.16 4.39
N VAL A 44 6.40 -1.68 4.77
CA VAL A 44 6.59 -0.28 5.18
C VAL A 44 6.37 0.69 4.03
N ASP A 45 6.85 0.36 2.83
CA ASP A 45 6.63 1.18 1.64
C ASP A 45 5.16 1.09 1.17
N ALA A 46 4.53 -0.10 1.31
CA ALA A 46 3.10 -0.28 1.06
C ALA A 46 2.23 0.60 1.97
N LYS A 47 2.55 0.64 3.28
CA LYS A 47 1.85 1.48 4.25
C LYS A 47 1.99 2.97 3.93
N ARG A 48 3.20 3.42 3.55
CA ARG A 48 3.42 4.81 3.13
C ARG A 48 2.62 5.19 1.89
N ALA A 49 2.56 4.30 0.90
CA ALA A 49 1.73 4.52 -0.27
C ALA A 49 0.25 4.61 0.14
N TYR A 50 -0.22 3.67 0.98
CA TYR A 50 -1.59 3.65 1.50
C TYR A 50 -2.00 4.94 2.20
N ASP A 51 -1.13 5.48 3.06
CA ASP A 51 -1.40 6.71 3.82
C ASP A 51 -1.54 7.96 2.94
N GLY A 52 -1.03 7.92 1.70
CA GLY A 52 -1.20 8.98 0.71
C GLY A 52 -2.51 8.90 -0.06
N VAL A 53 -3.15 7.72 -0.15
CA VAL A 53 -4.26 7.49 -1.08
C VAL A 53 -5.60 7.93 -0.50
N THR A 54 -6.36 8.70 -1.29
CA THR A 54 -7.75 9.01 -0.94
C THR A 54 -8.64 7.82 -1.35
N ASN A 55 -9.26 7.15 -0.37
CA ASN A 55 -10.15 6.00 -0.58
C ASN A 55 -9.48 4.78 -1.27
N PRO A 56 -8.46 4.16 -0.66
CA PRO A 56 -7.82 2.99 -1.24
C PRO A 56 -8.82 1.85 -1.46
N CYS A 57 -8.66 1.15 -2.58
CA CYS A 57 -9.52 0.03 -2.94
C CYS A 57 -9.40 -1.16 -1.95
N LEU A 58 -10.43 -2.00 -1.91
CA LEU A 58 -10.53 -3.11 -0.95
C LEU A 58 -9.40 -4.14 -1.12
N ASN A 59 -8.98 -4.43 -2.35
CA ASN A 59 -7.85 -5.29 -2.67
C ASN A 59 -6.52 -4.75 -2.12
N ALA A 60 -6.24 -3.45 -2.30
CA ALA A 60 -5.04 -2.82 -1.76
C ALA A 60 -5.03 -2.86 -0.22
N SER A 61 -6.19 -2.60 0.40
CA SER A 61 -6.34 -2.67 1.86
C SER A 61 -6.14 -4.09 2.40
N ASN A 62 -6.72 -5.10 1.76
CA ASN A 62 -6.52 -6.51 2.12
C ASN A 62 -5.05 -6.94 1.98
N SER A 63 -4.37 -6.49 0.93
CA SER A 63 -2.95 -6.78 0.71
C SER A 63 -2.08 -6.17 1.82
N LEU A 64 -2.36 -4.92 2.21
CA LEU A 64 -1.67 -4.27 3.31
C LEU A 64 -1.93 -4.94 4.66
N ILE A 65 -3.18 -5.30 4.97
CA ILE A 65 -3.53 -6.02 6.20
C ILE A 65 -2.72 -7.32 6.31
N ARG A 66 -2.66 -8.11 5.24
CA ARG A 66 -1.86 -9.35 5.20
C ARG A 66 -0.38 -9.07 5.43
N GLY A 67 0.17 -8.03 4.78
CA GLY A 67 1.57 -7.63 4.93
C GLY A 67 1.92 -7.12 6.33
N LEU A 68 0.99 -6.47 7.02
CA LEU A 68 1.17 -6.00 8.40
C LEU A 68 1.14 -7.17 9.39
N ILE A 69 0.21 -8.12 9.21
CA ILE A 69 0.13 -9.34 10.01
C ILE A 69 1.42 -10.16 9.90
N SER A 70 1.97 -10.30 8.69
CA SER A 70 3.17 -11.12 8.48
C SER A 70 4.43 -10.57 9.18
N ILE A 71 4.48 -9.27 9.45
CA ILE A 71 5.57 -8.62 10.19
C ILE A 71 5.23 -8.34 11.66
N GLY A 72 4.10 -8.86 12.16
CA GLY A 72 3.67 -8.72 13.55
C GLY A 72 3.10 -7.35 13.93
N ARG A 73 2.78 -6.48 12.96
CA ARG A 73 2.14 -5.18 13.20
C ARG A 73 0.62 -5.31 13.25
N ILE A 74 0.13 -6.02 14.26
CA ILE A 74 -1.30 -6.37 14.37
C ILE A 74 -2.17 -5.14 14.60
N ASP A 75 -1.75 -4.21 15.47
CA ASP A 75 -2.51 -2.99 15.77
C ASP A 75 -2.74 -2.12 14.51
N ASP A 76 -1.73 -2.00 13.65
CA ASP A 76 -1.85 -1.32 12.36
C ASP A 76 -2.84 -2.03 11.44
N ALA A 77 -2.81 -3.37 11.40
CA ALA A 77 -3.70 -4.15 10.56
C ALA A 77 -5.16 -3.99 11.01
N GLU A 78 -5.40 -4.00 12.32
CA GLU A 78 -6.71 -3.75 12.92
C GLU A 78 -7.22 -2.34 12.61
N LEU A 79 -6.36 -1.32 12.70
CA LEU A 79 -6.72 0.06 12.34
C LEU A 79 -7.20 0.17 10.88
N ILE A 80 -6.49 -0.47 9.94
CA ILE A 80 -6.89 -0.48 8.53
C ILE A 80 -8.23 -1.21 8.35
N PHE A 81 -8.41 -2.37 9.00
CA PHE A 81 -9.65 -3.12 8.94
C PHE A 81 -10.86 -2.33 9.46
N ASN A 82 -10.71 -1.66 10.61
CA ASN A 82 -11.79 -0.85 11.19
C ASN A 82 -12.18 0.33 10.28
N THR A 83 -11.19 0.98 9.65
CA THR A 83 -11.43 2.05 8.67
C THR A 83 -12.29 1.55 7.49
N LEU A 84 -12.06 0.32 7.01
CA LEU A 84 -12.87 -0.27 5.95
C LEU A 84 -14.32 -0.54 6.38
N VAL A 85 -14.53 -0.99 7.62
CA VAL A 85 -15.88 -1.27 8.14
C VAL A 85 -16.69 0.01 8.28
N GLU A 86 -16.07 1.08 8.78
CA GLU A 86 -16.69 2.41 8.88
C GLU A 86 -17.07 2.96 7.50
N ALA A 87 -16.19 2.84 6.51
CA ALA A 87 -16.44 3.31 5.15
C ALA A 87 -17.60 2.58 4.43
N ASN A 88 -17.88 1.32 4.79
CA ASN A 88 -18.99 0.53 4.23
C ASN A 88 -20.32 0.68 4.99
N SER A 89 -20.33 1.42 6.11
CA SER A 89 -21.51 1.58 6.97
C SER A 89 -22.34 2.83 6.64
N ILE A 90 -22.11 3.46 5.48
CA ILE A 90 -22.79 4.67 4.99
C ILE A 90 -23.60 4.34 3.73
#